data_AF-A0A0U1L5H5-F1
#
_entry.id   AF-A0A0U1L5H5-F1
#
_cell.length_a   1.000
_cell.length_b   1.000
_cell.length_c   1.000
_cell.angle_alpha   90.00
_cell.angle_beta   90.00
_cell.angle_gamma   90.00
#
_symmetry.space_group_name_H-M   'P 1'
#
loop_
_entity.id
_entity.type
_entity.pdbx_description
1 polymer ?
#
loop_
_entity_poly.entity_id
_entity_poly.type
_entity_poly.pdbx_seq_one_letter_code
_entity_poly.pdbx_strand_id
1 'polypeptide(L)'
;MTKCKKVLGICVSGRRNGNSSIILNELLRPAKESGYQTEILNLGTLKILPCKGCFGCSSSYKCVLKDDLEMVKEKIEAADAIALASPCYYLSTPSTLKAIMDRSAAWAINIMANSKKKKYGVAVSVAGGDPFEFSLQRMFSSLFLGLYNCKIVGQFTIGHTFNKGEVLLVPSKLKLVNELGKNLIQSIKTEHCIKSNINEDESKLVCPHCLADAFHTYKDGRLICTVCGRDLKGTPDNNLASFNRFSVEGAIEHKKHIIDNVIGGMLASEEISKRLEAYWNSDVLPQEDYQIDRDLNGVIDSLKWDNDAIDVLKAVIPDTVQEIIKKTITKKALQGGETYVTKEVARRYLPKF
;
A
#
# COMPACT_ATOMS: atom_id res chain seq x y z
N MET A 1 -33.24 -20.47 0.56
CA MET A 1 -31.78 -20.48 0.32
C MET A 1 -31.19 -19.23 0.94
N THR A 2 -30.33 -19.35 1.96
CA THR A 2 -29.59 -18.22 2.53
C THR A 2 -28.71 -17.63 1.43
N LYS A 3 -28.86 -16.34 1.12
CA LYS A 3 -28.08 -15.66 0.08
C LYS A 3 -26.59 -15.81 0.41
N CYS A 4 -25.81 -16.38 -0.52
CA CYS A 4 -24.35 -16.47 -0.38
C CYS A 4 -23.78 -15.06 -0.19
N LYS A 5 -23.00 -14.88 0.88
CA LYS A 5 -22.41 -13.59 1.25
C LYS A 5 -21.26 -13.25 0.28
N LYS A 6 -21.13 -11.97 -0.07
CA LYS A 6 -20.14 -11.49 -1.05
C LYS A 6 -19.06 -10.64 -0.40
N VAL A 7 -17.79 -10.94 -0.69
CA VAL A 7 -16.63 -10.11 -0.31
C VAL A 7 -16.02 -9.50 -1.57
N LEU A 8 -15.99 -8.16 -1.64
CA LEU A 8 -15.42 -7.42 -2.75
C LEU A 8 -13.98 -7.00 -2.41
N GLY A 9 -13.02 -7.51 -3.15
CA GLY A 9 -11.66 -6.97 -3.20
C GLY A 9 -11.60 -5.74 -4.09
N ILE A 10 -10.98 -4.66 -3.62
CA ILE A 10 -10.77 -3.42 -4.36
C ILE A 10 -9.27 -3.18 -4.47
N CYS A 11 -8.73 -3.28 -5.69
CA CYS A 11 -7.35 -2.93 -5.99
C CYS A 11 -7.30 -1.52 -6.55
N VAL A 12 -6.46 -0.64 -6.01
CA VAL A 12 -6.30 0.73 -6.54
C VAL A 12 -5.03 0.87 -7.40
N SER A 13 -4.27 -0.21 -7.59
CA SER A 13 -3.01 -0.20 -8.33
C SER A 13 -3.21 -0.36 -9.84
N GLY A 14 -2.59 0.53 -10.63
CA GLY A 14 -2.47 0.36 -12.08
C GLY A 14 -1.51 -0.77 -12.49
N ARG A 15 -0.64 -1.23 -11.57
CA ARG A 15 0.31 -2.33 -11.82
C ARG A 15 -0.40 -3.68 -11.66
N ARG A 16 -0.59 -4.39 -12.77
CA ARG A 16 -1.15 -5.75 -12.77
C ARG A 16 -0.22 -6.75 -12.08
N ASN A 17 -0.81 -7.69 -11.33
CA ASN A 17 -0.11 -8.77 -10.64
C ASN A 17 1.02 -8.28 -9.73
N GLY A 18 0.84 -7.10 -9.13
CA GLY A 18 1.82 -6.48 -8.23
C GLY A 18 1.45 -6.62 -6.77
N ASN A 19 2.12 -5.81 -5.93
CA ASN A 19 2.01 -5.88 -4.47
C ASN A 19 0.55 -5.85 -3.97
N SER A 20 -0.27 -4.91 -4.45
CA SER A 20 -1.68 -4.81 -4.07
C SER A 20 -2.54 -6.02 -4.51
N SER A 21 -2.21 -6.65 -5.65
CA SER A 21 -2.92 -7.84 -6.11
C SER A 21 -2.60 -9.06 -5.24
N ILE A 22 -1.34 -9.24 -4.88
CA ILE A 22 -0.87 -10.30 -3.97
C ILE A 22 -1.55 -10.15 -2.60
N ILE A 23 -1.57 -8.93 -2.07
CA ILE A 23 -2.27 -8.62 -0.81
C ILE A 23 -3.76 -8.97 -0.87
N LEU A 24 -4.45 -8.64 -1.96
CA LEU A 24 -5.88 -8.97 -2.10
C LEU A 24 -6.12 -10.47 -2.20
N ASN A 25 -5.24 -11.21 -2.87
CA ASN A 25 -5.32 -12.67 -2.89
C ASN A 25 -5.25 -13.22 -1.47
N GLU A 26 -4.30 -12.75 -0.64
CA GLU A 26 -4.19 -13.20 0.75
C GLU A 26 -5.34 -12.73 1.64
N LEU A 27 -5.82 -11.48 1.48
CA LEU A 27 -6.98 -10.96 2.22
C LEU A 27 -8.25 -11.76 1.92
N LEU A 28 -8.43 -12.19 0.67
CA LEU A 28 -9.63 -12.89 0.21
C LEU A 28 -9.52 -14.41 0.37
N ARG A 29 -8.33 -14.97 0.62
CA ARG A 29 -8.13 -16.42 0.79
C ARG A 29 -9.07 -17.02 1.86
N PRO A 30 -9.19 -16.45 3.08
CA PRO A 30 -10.13 -16.97 4.09
C PRO A 30 -11.60 -16.93 3.66
N ALA A 31 -11.97 -15.95 2.82
CA ALA A 31 -13.32 -15.83 2.26
C ALA A 31 -13.62 -16.97 1.28
N LYS A 32 -12.68 -17.23 0.36
CA LYS A 32 -12.77 -18.33 -0.62
C LYS A 32 -12.87 -19.68 0.09
N GLU A 33 -12.00 -19.94 1.06
CA GLU A 33 -11.98 -21.17 1.87
C GLU A 33 -13.27 -21.37 2.67
N SER A 34 -13.90 -20.28 3.10
CA SER A 34 -15.19 -20.31 3.80
C SER A 34 -16.41 -20.37 2.85
N GLY A 35 -16.21 -20.51 1.55
CA GLY A 35 -17.29 -20.62 0.54
C GLY A 35 -18.01 -19.32 0.19
N TYR A 36 -17.43 -18.16 0.52
CA TYR A 36 -18.00 -16.86 0.18
C TYR A 36 -17.75 -16.53 -1.29
N GLN A 37 -18.69 -15.81 -1.92
CA GLN A 37 -18.43 -15.26 -3.25
C GLN A 37 -17.38 -14.15 -3.14
N THR A 38 -16.29 -14.26 -3.89
CA THR A 38 -15.24 -13.24 -3.94
C THR A 38 -15.10 -12.68 -5.35
N GLU A 39 -14.76 -11.40 -5.43
CA GLU A 39 -14.49 -10.70 -6.68
C GLU A 39 -13.41 -9.64 -6.44
N ILE A 40 -12.48 -9.46 -7.38
CA ILE A 40 -11.52 -8.34 -7.35
C ILE A 40 -11.90 -7.32 -8.42
N LEU A 41 -12.16 -6.09 -8.00
CA LEU A 41 -12.36 -4.92 -8.85
C LEU A 41 -11.08 -4.07 -8.84
N ASN A 42 -10.42 -3.93 -10.00
CA ASN A 42 -9.25 -3.07 -10.12
C ASN A 42 -9.62 -1.66 -10.58
N LEU A 43 -9.70 -0.73 -9.62
CA LEU A 43 -9.95 0.70 -9.87
C LEU A 43 -8.80 1.36 -10.63
N GLY A 44 -7.56 0.89 -10.47
CA GLY A 44 -6.39 1.44 -11.13
C GLY A 44 -6.41 1.34 -12.66
N THR A 45 -7.33 0.54 -13.22
CA THR A 45 -7.53 0.38 -14.67
C THR A 45 -8.83 1.00 -15.18
N LEU A 46 -9.65 1.59 -14.31
CA LEU A 46 -10.94 2.17 -14.69
C LEU A 46 -10.79 3.63 -15.10
N LYS A 47 -11.70 4.08 -15.96
CA LYS A 47 -11.87 5.48 -16.30
C LYS A 47 -12.85 6.12 -15.32
N ILE A 48 -12.33 6.89 -14.38
CA ILE A 48 -13.13 7.71 -13.45
C ILE A 48 -12.76 9.17 -13.64
N LEU A 49 -13.71 9.96 -14.11
CA LEU A 49 -13.60 11.41 -14.24
C LEU A 49 -13.66 12.07 -12.86
N PRO A 50 -12.94 13.19 -12.65
CA PRO A 50 -13.02 13.97 -11.42
C PRO A 50 -14.42 14.55 -11.23
N CYS A 51 -14.80 14.77 -9.97
CA CYS A 51 -16.05 15.44 -9.65
C CYS A 51 -16.02 16.89 -10.19
N LYS A 52 -17.13 17.31 -10.82
CA LYS A 52 -17.29 18.70 -11.29
C LYS A 52 -17.93 19.64 -10.25
N GLY A 53 -18.37 19.12 -9.10
CA GLY A 53 -19.14 19.90 -8.13
C GLY A 53 -20.47 20.44 -8.69
N CYS A 54 -21.03 19.80 -9.72
CA CYS A 54 -22.22 20.31 -10.42
C CYS A 54 -23.55 20.01 -9.71
N PHE A 55 -23.53 19.19 -8.64
CA PHE A 55 -24.72 18.79 -7.88
C PHE A 55 -25.84 18.09 -8.70
N GLY A 56 -25.58 17.65 -9.93
CA GLY A 56 -26.57 16.94 -10.75
C GLY A 56 -27.02 15.59 -10.16
N CYS A 57 -26.31 15.06 -9.17
CA CYS A 57 -26.68 13.84 -8.45
C CYS A 57 -27.55 14.09 -7.20
N SER A 58 -27.79 15.35 -6.80
CA SER A 58 -28.42 15.66 -5.51
C SER A 58 -29.84 15.12 -5.34
N SER A 59 -30.62 15.00 -6.42
CA SER A 59 -31.99 14.49 -6.38
C SER A 59 -32.12 12.99 -6.68
N SER A 60 -31.21 12.44 -7.48
CA SER A 60 -31.30 11.06 -8.00
C SER A 60 -30.30 10.09 -7.38
N TYR A 61 -29.29 10.59 -6.66
CA TYR A 61 -28.12 9.83 -6.18
C TYR A 61 -27.31 9.15 -7.30
N LYS A 62 -27.58 9.50 -8.56
CA LYS A 62 -26.86 9.02 -9.75
C LYS A 62 -26.05 10.15 -10.35
N CYS A 63 -24.79 9.86 -10.67
CA CYS A 63 -23.92 10.86 -11.27
C CYS A 63 -24.32 11.08 -12.73
N VAL A 64 -24.36 12.36 -13.16
CA VAL A 64 -24.64 12.73 -14.57
C VAL A 64 -23.45 12.46 -15.50
N LEU A 65 -22.24 12.29 -14.96
CA LEU A 65 -21.05 11.93 -15.73
C LEU A 65 -21.10 10.44 -16.09
N LYS A 66 -20.92 10.13 -17.37
CA LYS A 66 -20.93 8.77 -17.92
C LYS A 66 -19.51 8.21 -17.98
N ASP A 67 -19.20 7.32 -17.05
CA ASP A 67 -17.95 6.55 -16.96
C ASP A 67 -18.14 5.34 -16.03
N ASP A 68 -17.06 4.72 -15.57
CA ASP A 68 -17.12 3.43 -14.86
C ASP A 68 -17.70 3.51 -13.44
N LEU A 69 -18.06 4.70 -12.93
CA LEU A 69 -18.51 4.88 -11.54
C LEU A 69 -19.77 4.06 -11.20
N GLU A 70 -20.77 3.99 -12.09
CA GLU A 70 -22.03 3.31 -11.76
C GLU A 70 -21.82 1.80 -11.54
N MET A 71 -20.96 1.16 -12.35
CA MET A 71 -20.56 -0.23 -12.15
C MET A 71 -19.82 -0.43 -10.82
N VAL A 72 -18.95 0.50 -10.44
CA VAL A 72 -18.28 0.47 -9.12
C VAL A 72 -19.31 0.52 -7.99
N LYS A 73 -20.30 1.40 -8.09
CA LYS A 73 -21.38 1.54 -7.10
C LYS A 73 -22.16 0.24 -6.93
N GLU A 74 -22.60 -0.37 -8.02
CA GLU A 74 -23.36 -1.62 -8.01
C GLU A 74 -22.60 -2.75 -7.28
N LYS A 75 -21.29 -2.88 -7.55
CA LYS A 75 -20.45 -3.88 -6.88
C LYS A 75 -20.28 -3.59 -5.39
N ILE A 76 -20.08 -2.32 -5.02
CA ILE A 76 -19.98 -1.90 -3.62
C ILE A 76 -21.27 -2.18 -2.85
N GLU A 77 -22.44 -1.86 -3.42
CA GLU A 77 -23.74 -2.10 -2.78
C GLU A 77 -24.01 -3.59 -2.57
N ALA A 78 -23.73 -4.41 -3.58
CA ALA A 78 -23.93 -5.86 -3.55
C ALA A 78 -23.08 -6.54 -2.47
N ALA A 79 -21.87 -6.04 -2.17
CA ALA A 79 -20.95 -6.63 -1.21
C ALA A 79 -21.47 -6.63 0.23
N ASP A 80 -21.15 -7.66 1.01
CA ASP A 80 -21.33 -7.71 2.47
C ASP A 80 -20.06 -7.30 3.22
N ALA A 81 -18.90 -7.39 2.55
CA ALA A 81 -17.65 -6.86 3.05
C ALA A 81 -16.75 -6.36 1.91
N ILE A 82 -15.84 -5.45 2.25
CA ILE A 82 -14.88 -4.84 1.33
C ILE A 82 -13.46 -5.05 1.86
N ALA A 83 -12.60 -5.61 1.01
CA ALA A 83 -11.15 -5.67 1.24
C ALA A 83 -10.45 -4.70 0.29
N LEU A 84 -9.79 -3.68 0.82
CA LEU A 84 -9.13 -2.65 0.04
C LEU A 84 -7.61 -2.86 0.06
N ALA A 85 -6.98 -2.87 -1.12
CA ALA A 85 -5.53 -2.76 -1.23
C ALA A 85 -5.12 -1.62 -2.14
N SER A 86 -4.25 -0.75 -1.61
CA SER A 86 -3.92 0.53 -2.24
C SER A 86 -2.41 0.79 -2.20
N PRO A 87 -1.76 1.15 -3.32
CA PRO A 87 -0.40 1.66 -3.28
C PRO A 87 -0.37 3.11 -2.76
N CYS A 88 0.81 3.58 -2.38
CA CYS A 88 1.02 4.97 -1.96
C CYS A 88 1.54 5.79 -3.13
N TYR A 89 0.75 6.75 -3.61
CA TYR A 89 1.15 7.75 -4.59
C TYR A 89 1.11 9.13 -3.92
N TYR A 90 2.30 9.72 -3.74
CA TYR A 90 2.49 11.00 -3.08
C TYR A 90 1.81 11.08 -1.70
N LEU A 91 2.30 10.28 -0.75
CA LEU A 91 1.84 10.17 0.65
C LEU A 91 0.39 9.68 0.84
N SER A 92 -0.38 9.50 -0.23
CA SER A 92 -1.80 9.12 -0.17
C SER A 92 -2.13 7.96 -1.11
N THR A 93 -3.40 7.58 -1.12
CA THR A 93 -3.96 6.64 -2.10
C THR A 93 -3.96 7.26 -3.52
N PRO A 94 -4.00 6.44 -4.59
CA PRO A 94 -4.09 6.95 -5.96
C PRO A 94 -5.33 7.84 -6.17
N SER A 95 -5.20 8.84 -7.03
CA SER A 95 -6.25 9.85 -7.30
C SER A 95 -7.60 9.24 -7.71
N THR A 96 -7.61 8.08 -8.35
CA THR A 96 -8.84 7.36 -8.72
C THR A 96 -9.73 7.06 -7.51
N LEU A 97 -9.14 6.69 -6.35
CA LEU A 97 -9.91 6.44 -5.13
C LEU A 97 -10.62 7.72 -4.68
N LYS A 98 -9.88 8.84 -4.68
CA LYS A 98 -10.41 10.16 -4.32
C LYS A 98 -11.49 10.63 -5.29
N ALA A 99 -11.32 10.43 -6.60
CA ALA A 99 -12.31 10.77 -7.60
C ALA A 99 -13.65 10.03 -7.39
N ILE A 100 -13.58 8.74 -7.02
CA ILE A 100 -14.77 7.95 -6.64
C ILE A 100 -15.40 8.53 -5.37
N MET A 101 -14.62 8.80 -4.32
CA MET A 101 -15.13 9.40 -3.07
C MET A 101 -15.83 10.73 -3.31
N ASP A 102 -15.21 11.63 -4.08
CA ASP A 102 -15.75 12.97 -4.37
C ASP A 102 -17.07 12.93 -5.14
N ARG A 103 -17.25 11.90 -5.98
CA ARG A 103 -18.50 11.68 -6.72
C ARG A 103 -19.53 10.83 -5.97
N SER A 104 -19.14 10.27 -4.83
CA SER A 104 -19.98 9.41 -4.02
C SER A 104 -20.79 10.16 -2.96
N ALA A 105 -20.51 11.44 -2.66
CA ALA A 105 -21.12 12.15 -1.53
C ALA A 105 -22.66 12.00 -1.42
N ALA A 106 -23.42 12.38 -2.45
CA ALA A 106 -24.88 12.26 -2.43
C ALA A 106 -25.36 10.80 -2.30
N TRP A 107 -24.70 9.89 -3.03
CA TRP A 107 -25.01 8.46 -3.01
C TRP A 107 -24.70 7.81 -1.65
N ALA A 108 -23.56 8.13 -1.06
CA ALA A 108 -23.12 7.64 0.22
C ALA A 108 -24.00 8.16 1.37
N ILE A 109 -24.42 9.42 1.33
CA ILE A 109 -25.40 9.97 2.28
C ILE A 109 -26.70 9.16 2.23
N ASN A 110 -27.20 8.85 1.03
CA ASN A 110 -28.37 8.00 0.88
C ASN A 110 -28.15 6.59 1.47
N ILE A 111 -26.99 5.97 1.24
CA ILE A 111 -26.66 4.67 1.86
C ILE A 111 -26.65 4.78 3.39
N MET A 112 -25.95 5.78 3.94
CA MET A 112 -25.81 5.94 5.38
C MET A 112 -27.15 6.23 6.07
N ALA A 113 -28.03 6.99 5.44
CA ALA A 113 -29.34 7.33 5.99
C ALA A 113 -30.35 6.18 5.86
N ASN A 114 -30.31 5.42 4.75
CA ASN A 114 -31.42 4.52 4.40
C ASN A 114 -31.06 3.02 4.40
N SER A 115 -29.78 2.64 4.47
CA SER A 115 -29.37 1.23 4.45
C SER A 115 -29.21 0.65 5.85
N LYS A 116 -29.97 -0.40 6.16
CA LYS A 116 -29.76 -1.24 7.36
C LYS A 116 -28.69 -2.33 7.17
N LYS A 117 -28.10 -2.43 5.97
CA LYS A 117 -27.11 -3.47 5.66
C LYS A 117 -25.79 -3.15 6.37
N LYS A 118 -25.45 -3.95 7.38
CA LYS A 118 -24.13 -3.95 8.00
C LYS A 118 -23.09 -4.44 6.98
N LYS A 119 -22.04 -3.66 6.77
CA LYS A 119 -20.87 -4.07 6.00
C LYS A 119 -19.64 -4.07 6.88
N TYR A 120 -18.65 -4.86 6.52
CA TYR A 120 -17.33 -4.88 7.16
C TYR A 120 -16.25 -4.48 6.17
N GLY A 121 -15.17 -3.87 6.65
CA GLY A 121 -14.11 -3.35 5.81
C GLY A 121 -12.73 -3.70 6.35
N VAL A 122 -11.78 -4.00 5.48
CA VAL A 122 -10.36 -4.13 5.82
C VAL A 122 -9.54 -3.39 4.78
N ALA A 123 -8.44 -2.76 5.19
CA ALA A 123 -7.54 -2.05 4.27
C ALA A 123 -6.08 -2.45 4.49
N VAL A 124 -5.39 -2.92 3.46
CA VAL A 124 -3.94 -3.15 3.53
C VAL A 124 -3.26 -2.38 2.41
N SER A 125 -2.44 -1.41 2.79
CA SER A 125 -1.73 -0.53 1.88
C SER A 125 -0.29 -0.99 1.65
N VAL A 126 0.32 -0.48 0.58
CA VAL A 126 1.75 -0.64 0.29
C VAL A 126 2.41 0.69 0.02
N ALA A 127 3.64 0.86 0.46
CA ALA A 127 4.40 2.08 0.25
C ALA A 127 5.90 1.79 0.11
N GLY A 128 6.60 2.67 -0.62
CA GLY A 128 8.03 2.52 -0.87
C GLY A 128 8.93 2.91 0.31
N GLY A 129 8.44 3.77 1.21
CA GLY A 129 9.18 4.22 2.39
C GLY A 129 8.72 3.53 3.67
N ASP A 130 9.06 4.14 4.80
CA ASP A 130 8.66 3.66 6.12
C ASP A 130 7.14 3.80 6.35
N PRO A 131 6.46 2.76 6.87
CA PRO A 131 5.01 2.76 7.08
C PRO A 131 4.48 3.97 7.87
N PHE A 132 5.27 4.52 8.80
CA PHE A 132 4.86 5.63 9.64
C PHE A 132 4.55 6.91 8.86
N GLU A 133 5.17 7.11 7.69
CA GLU A 133 5.01 8.33 6.89
C GLU A 133 3.64 8.41 6.16
N PHE A 134 2.89 7.30 6.12
CA PHE A 134 1.73 7.14 5.23
C PHE A 134 0.38 7.23 5.94
N SER A 135 0.30 8.04 7.00
CA SER A 135 -0.94 8.32 7.73
C SER A 135 -2.05 8.79 6.80
N LEU A 136 -1.73 9.67 5.84
CA LEU A 136 -2.70 10.19 4.87
C LEU A 136 -3.30 9.08 4.01
N GLN A 137 -2.49 8.12 3.55
CA GLN A 137 -2.97 6.94 2.81
C GLN A 137 -3.94 6.08 3.65
N ARG A 138 -3.62 5.84 4.93
CA ARG A 138 -4.49 5.10 5.86
C ARG A 138 -5.80 5.85 6.12
N MET A 139 -5.74 7.17 6.31
CA MET A 139 -6.92 8.02 6.46
C MET A 139 -7.85 7.90 5.25
N PHE A 140 -7.33 8.04 4.03
CA PHE A 140 -8.16 7.91 2.82
C PHE A 140 -8.75 6.51 2.66
N SER A 141 -8.00 5.47 3.00
CA SER A 141 -8.48 4.09 2.98
C SER A 141 -9.63 3.88 3.97
N SER A 142 -9.49 4.40 5.19
CA SER A 142 -10.52 4.34 6.23
C SER A 142 -11.77 5.16 5.86
N LEU A 143 -11.58 6.37 5.35
CA LEU A 143 -12.67 7.23 4.89
C LEU A 143 -13.44 6.58 3.73
N PHE A 144 -12.73 5.96 2.78
CA PHE A 144 -13.36 5.23 1.69
C PHE A 144 -14.25 4.09 2.20
N LEU A 145 -13.74 3.26 3.13
CA LEU A 145 -14.53 2.17 3.72
C LEU A 145 -15.73 2.71 4.53
N GLY A 146 -15.50 3.74 5.34
CA GLY A 146 -16.54 4.38 6.16
C GLY A 146 -17.66 5.00 5.32
N LEU A 147 -17.31 5.61 4.19
CA LEU A 147 -18.26 6.19 3.23
C LEU A 147 -19.28 5.16 2.71
N TYR A 148 -18.93 3.88 2.72
CA TYR A 148 -19.79 2.78 2.30
C TYR A 148 -20.28 1.91 3.46
N ASN A 149 -20.41 2.51 4.65
CA ASN A 149 -21.00 1.90 5.86
C ASN A 149 -20.26 0.64 6.35
N CYS A 150 -18.96 0.54 6.08
CA CYS A 150 -18.13 -0.55 6.60
C CYS A 150 -17.73 -0.29 8.06
N LYS A 151 -17.98 -1.25 8.94
CA LYS A 151 -17.25 -1.37 10.21
C LYS A 151 -15.86 -1.93 9.90
N ILE A 152 -14.82 -1.13 10.15
CA ILE A 152 -13.46 -1.48 9.78
C ILE A 152 -12.88 -2.49 10.77
N VAL A 153 -12.50 -3.68 10.32
CA VAL A 153 -11.91 -4.73 11.16
C VAL A 153 -10.43 -4.49 11.42
N GLY A 154 -9.72 -3.87 10.50
CA GLY A 154 -8.30 -3.56 10.64
C GLY A 154 -7.75 -2.81 9.44
N GLN A 155 -6.61 -2.16 9.64
CA GLN A 155 -5.81 -1.63 8.54
C GLN A 155 -4.31 -1.71 8.83
N PHE A 156 -3.49 -1.79 7.78
CA PHE A 156 -2.04 -1.93 7.88
C PHE A 156 -1.34 -1.38 6.62
N THR A 157 -0.06 -0.99 6.70
CA THR A 157 0.77 -0.56 5.57
C THR A 157 2.08 -1.37 5.47
N ILE A 158 2.26 -2.15 4.42
CA ILE A 158 3.55 -2.80 4.15
C ILE A 158 4.49 -1.77 3.52
N GLY A 159 5.48 -1.30 4.27
CA GLY A 159 6.50 -0.35 3.82
C GLY A 159 7.61 -1.02 3.01
N HIS A 160 8.54 -0.21 2.49
CA HIS A 160 9.70 -0.67 1.71
C HIS A 160 9.35 -1.57 0.50
N THR A 161 8.20 -1.35 -0.13
CA THR A 161 7.69 -2.16 -1.25
C THR A 161 7.48 -1.31 -2.51
N PHE A 162 8.56 -0.68 -2.97
CA PHE A 162 8.61 0.12 -4.19
C PHE A 162 8.41 -0.71 -5.47
N ASN A 163 9.12 -1.82 -5.60
CA ASN A 163 9.12 -2.68 -6.78
C ASN A 163 8.01 -3.73 -6.74
N LYS A 164 7.62 -4.18 -7.93
CA LYS A 164 6.60 -5.21 -8.11
C LYS A 164 7.10 -6.53 -7.50
N GLY A 165 6.34 -7.09 -6.56
CA GLY A 165 6.62 -8.37 -5.93
C GLY A 165 7.34 -8.28 -4.59
N GLU A 166 7.79 -7.10 -4.15
CA GLU A 166 8.57 -6.95 -2.91
C GLU A 166 7.82 -7.36 -1.64
N VAL A 167 6.47 -7.36 -1.65
CA VAL A 167 5.69 -7.90 -0.52
C VAL A 167 5.98 -9.39 -0.27
N LEU A 168 6.47 -10.13 -1.27
CA LEU A 168 6.87 -11.54 -1.14
C LEU A 168 8.24 -11.72 -0.45
N LEU A 169 8.99 -10.63 -0.25
CA LEU A 169 10.17 -10.64 0.60
C LEU A 169 9.81 -10.60 2.09
N VAL A 170 8.56 -10.28 2.43
CA VAL A 170 8.08 -10.19 3.81
C VAL A 170 6.81 -11.06 4.02
N PRO A 171 6.86 -12.38 3.73
CA PRO A 171 5.74 -13.29 3.98
C PRO A 171 5.23 -13.26 5.42
N SER A 172 6.06 -12.90 6.42
CA SER A 172 5.59 -12.65 7.79
C SER A 172 4.46 -11.61 7.84
N LYS A 173 4.57 -10.52 7.07
CA LYS A 173 3.53 -9.49 6.96
C LYS A 173 2.32 -10.00 6.16
N LEU A 174 2.53 -10.81 5.12
CA LEU A 174 1.42 -11.43 4.37
C LEU A 174 0.63 -12.45 5.19
N LYS A 175 1.25 -13.13 6.17
CA LYS A 175 0.53 -13.95 7.16
C LYS A 175 -0.40 -13.09 8.02
N LEU A 176 0.05 -11.89 8.45
CA LEU A 176 -0.83 -10.93 9.15
C LEU A 176 -1.98 -10.43 8.27
N VAL A 177 -1.74 -10.25 6.97
CA VAL A 177 -2.79 -9.93 6.00
C VAL A 177 -3.85 -11.04 5.94
N ASN A 178 -3.44 -12.31 5.95
CA ASN A 178 -4.37 -13.43 6.01
C ASN A 178 -5.20 -13.44 7.31
N GLU A 179 -4.58 -13.14 8.46
CA GLU A 179 -5.30 -13.00 9.75
C GLU A 179 -6.35 -11.88 9.72
N LEU A 180 -6.06 -10.75 9.06
CA LEU A 180 -7.07 -9.71 8.83
C LEU A 180 -8.25 -10.21 7.99
N GLY A 181 -7.98 -11.06 6.99
CA GLY A 181 -9.00 -11.74 6.20
C GLY A 181 -9.88 -12.66 7.05
N LYS A 182 -9.29 -13.41 7.99
CA LYS A 182 -10.04 -14.25 8.94
C LYS A 182 -10.93 -13.40 9.86
N ASN A 183 -10.42 -12.30 10.39
CA ASN A 183 -11.19 -11.36 11.21
C ASN A 183 -12.37 -10.75 10.42
N LEU A 184 -12.16 -10.44 9.14
CA LEU A 184 -13.23 -9.97 8.26
C LEU A 184 -14.35 -11.01 8.14
N ILE A 185 -14.00 -12.27 7.87
CA ILE A 185 -14.98 -13.35 7.73
C ILE A 185 -15.70 -13.65 9.03
N GLN A 186 -14.98 -13.71 10.15
CA GLN A 186 -15.60 -13.93 11.44
C GLN A 186 -16.55 -12.77 11.80
N SER A 187 -16.21 -11.54 11.40
CA SER A 187 -17.10 -10.39 11.59
C SER A 187 -18.41 -10.50 10.81
N ILE A 188 -18.37 -11.01 9.58
CA ILE A 188 -19.57 -11.29 8.79
C ILE A 188 -20.40 -12.42 9.42
N LYS A 189 -19.75 -13.50 9.88
CA LYS A 189 -20.43 -14.67 10.47
C LYS A 189 -21.16 -14.33 11.77
N THR A 190 -20.53 -13.53 12.62
CA THR A 190 -21.05 -13.17 13.96
C THR A 190 -21.92 -11.91 13.97
N GLU A 191 -22.00 -11.20 12.84
CA GLU A 191 -22.58 -9.87 12.75
C GLU A 191 -22.03 -8.86 13.79
N HIS A 192 -20.79 -9.08 14.23
CA HIS A 192 -20.06 -8.23 15.18
C HIS A 192 -18.71 -7.84 14.58
N CYS A 193 -18.23 -6.61 14.81
CA CYS A 193 -16.96 -6.18 14.23
C CYS A 193 -15.80 -6.68 15.11
N ILE A 194 -15.07 -7.68 14.62
CA ILE A 194 -13.87 -8.18 15.29
C ILE A 194 -12.70 -7.31 14.89
N LYS A 195 -12.28 -6.45 15.81
CA LYS A 195 -11.15 -5.56 15.62
C LYS A 195 -9.85 -6.37 15.73
N SER A 196 -8.99 -6.17 14.75
CA SER A 196 -7.63 -6.70 14.77
C SER A 196 -6.80 -6.00 15.84
N ASN A 197 -5.98 -6.78 16.54
CA ASN A 197 -4.93 -6.27 17.43
C ASN A 197 -3.61 -6.05 16.69
N ILE A 198 -3.56 -6.29 15.36
CA ILE A 198 -2.36 -6.05 14.55
C ILE A 198 -2.10 -4.55 14.53
N ASN A 199 -1.16 -4.13 15.36
CA ASN A 199 -0.58 -2.79 15.36
C ASN A 199 0.84 -2.92 14.80
N GLU A 200 1.26 -2.02 13.90
CA GLU A 200 2.63 -2.02 13.35
C GLU A 200 3.69 -1.85 14.44
N ASP A 201 3.28 -1.24 15.55
CA ASP A 201 4.13 -0.82 16.65
C ASP A 201 3.23 -0.57 17.88
N GLU A 202 3.42 -1.34 18.95
CA GLU A 202 2.65 -1.22 20.20
C GLU A 202 2.90 0.11 20.93
N SER A 203 3.94 0.86 20.56
CA SER A 203 4.22 2.19 21.11
C SER A 203 3.40 3.31 20.47
N LYS A 204 2.65 3.04 19.39
CA LYS A 204 1.94 4.08 18.62
C LYS A 204 0.53 4.35 19.13
N LEU A 205 0.22 5.63 19.29
CA LEU A 205 -1.13 6.12 19.46
C LEU A 205 -1.89 6.05 18.13
N VAL A 206 -2.81 5.08 18.01
CA VAL A 206 -3.79 5.00 16.92
C VAL A 206 -5.19 5.19 17.48
N CYS A 207 -6.10 5.77 16.70
CA CYS A 207 -7.48 5.88 17.11
C CYS A 207 -8.10 4.48 17.29
N PRO A 208 -8.60 4.08 18.47
CA PRO A 208 -9.17 2.73 18.66
C PRO A 208 -10.49 2.52 17.90
N HIS A 209 -11.04 3.58 17.30
CA HIS A 209 -12.29 3.50 16.53
C HIS A 209 -12.05 3.27 15.03
N CYS A 210 -11.23 4.11 14.40
CA CYS A 210 -10.98 4.06 12.95
C CYS A 210 -9.52 3.72 12.58
N LEU A 211 -8.65 3.50 13.56
CA LEU A 211 -7.23 3.20 13.39
C LEU A 211 -6.43 4.31 12.70
N ALA A 212 -6.98 5.52 12.56
CA ALA A 212 -6.25 6.67 12.07
C ALA A 212 -5.25 7.16 13.11
N ASP A 213 -4.11 7.60 12.62
CA ASP A 213 -2.96 8.09 13.39
C ASP A 213 -2.70 9.59 13.16
N ALA A 214 -3.76 10.31 12.78
CA ALA A 214 -3.76 11.75 12.66
C ALA A 214 -4.75 12.38 13.65
N PHE A 215 -4.26 13.36 14.41
CA PHE A 215 -5.00 13.96 15.52
C PHE A 215 -4.91 15.49 15.48
N HIS A 216 -6.02 16.15 15.80
CA HIS A 216 -6.04 17.55 16.21
C HIS A 216 -5.66 17.64 17.68
N THR A 217 -4.62 18.42 17.97
CA THR A 217 -4.23 18.79 19.33
C THR A 217 -4.98 20.06 19.75
N TYR A 218 -5.57 20.05 20.94
CA TYR A 218 -6.16 21.24 21.56
C TYR A 218 -5.25 21.76 22.68
N LYS A 219 -5.37 23.05 23.00
CA LYS A 219 -4.58 23.70 24.06
C LYS A 219 -4.73 23.05 25.45
N ASP A 220 -5.83 22.32 25.67
CA ASP A 220 -6.14 21.60 26.90
C ASP A 220 -5.63 20.14 26.94
N GLY A 221 -4.76 19.79 26.00
CA GLY A 221 -4.12 18.47 25.88
C GLY A 221 -5.00 17.39 25.26
N ARG A 222 -6.20 17.71 24.76
CA ARG A 222 -7.01 16.74 24.02
C ARG A 222 -6.38 16.42 22.67
N LEU A 223 -6.42 15.12 22.33
CA LEU A 223 -6.07 14.58 21.02
C LEU A 223 -7.36 14.07 20.37
N ILE A 224 -7.85 14.81 19.38
CA ILE A 224 -9.07 14.46 18.65
C ILE A 224 -8.69 13.81 17.33
N CYS A 225 -9.11 12.58 17.08
CA CYS A 225 -8.92 11.92 15.80
C CYS A 225 -9.54 12.74 14.65
N THR A 226 -8.74 13.14 13.66
CA THR A 226 -9.19 13.97 12.53
C THR A 226 -10.10 13.22 11.56
N VAL A 227 -10.12 11.89 11.64
CA VAL A 227 -10.94 11.03 10.78
C VAL A 227 -12.32 10.77 11.38
N CYS A 228 -12.41 10.48 12.68
CA CYS A 228 -13.68 10.07 13.30
C CYS A 228 -14.13 10.92 14.50
N GLY A 229 -13.37 11.95 14.88
CA GLY A 229 -13.74 12.89 15.94
C GLY A 229 -13.59 12.38 17.38
N ARG A 230 -12.98 11.20 17.60
CA ARG A 230 -12.80 10.63 18.94
C ARG A 230 -11.73 11.35 19.75
N ASP A 231 -12.04 11.71 21.00
CA ASP A 231 -11.10 12.19 22.02
C ASP A 231 -10.32 11.02 22.65
N LEU A 232 -9.00 11.16 22.76
CA LEU A 232 -8.06 10.12 23.19
C LEU A 232 -7.39 10.38 24.54
N LYS A 233 -7.87 11.35 25.33
CA LYS A 233 -7.28 11.69 26.64
C LYS A 233 -7.00 10.45 27.51
N GLY A 234 -5.72 10.07 27.61
CA GLY A 234 -5.27 8.92 28.42
C GLY A 234 -3.88 8.30 28.14
N THR A 235 -3.11 8.73 27.12
CA THR A 235 -1.76 8.16 26.87
C THR A 235 -0.65 9.18 27.09
N PRO A 236 0.25 8.97 28.07
CA PRO A 236 1.51 9.69 28.15
C PRO A 236 2.54 8.99 27.25
N ASP A 237 3.02 9.66 26.20
CA ASP A 237 4.45 9.98 26.11
C ASP A 237 4.79 10.80 24.86
N ASN A 238 5.78 11.67 25.06
CA ASN A 238 6.26 12.71 24.16
C ASN A 238 6.78 12.15 22.82
N ASN A 239 6.30 12.70 21.70
CA ASN A 239 6.97 12.55 20.41
C ASN A 239 7.38 13.94 19.89
N LEU A 240 8.62 14.32 20.17
CA LEU A 240 9.34 15.37 19.45
C LEU A 240 9.77 14.79 18.11
N ALA A 241 9.07 15.13 17.02
CA ALA A 241 9.52 14.77 15.68
C ALA A 241 10.88 15.44 15.40
N SER A 242 11.96 14.66 15.47
CA SER A 242 13.35 15.12 15.30
C SER A 242 13.80 15.24 13.84
N PHE A 243 12.91 14.96 12.87
CA PHE A 243 13.21 14.96 11.44
C PHE A 243 12.34 15.96 10.67
N ASN A 244 12.97 16.92 9.98
CA ASN A 244 12.30 17.87 9.08
C ASN A 244 12.78 17.66 7.64
N ARG A 245 12.03 16.89 6.86
CA ARG A 245 12.28 16.63 5.42
C ARG A 245 12.31 17.89 4.54
N PHE A 246 11.92 19.06 5.05
CA PHE A 246 11.91 20.33 4.33
C PHE A 246 13.11 21.23 4.65
N SER A 247 14.00 20.84 5.57
CA SER A 247 15.34 21.45 5.65
C SER A 247 16.23 20.91 4.53
N VAL A 248 17.35 21.59 4.25
CA VAL A 248 18.30 21.13 3.22
C VAL A 248 18.88 19.77 3.61
N GLU A 249 19.25 19.60 4.88
CA GLU A 249 19.80 18.36 5.43
C GLU A 249 18.76 17.23 5.37
N GLY A 250 17.52 17.50 5.80
CA GLY A 250 16.44 16.53 5.75
C GLY A 250 16.01 16.16 4.34
N ALA A 251 16.13 17.08 3.37
CA ALA A 251 15.88 16.78 1.95
C ALA A 251 16.96 15.86 1.37
N ILE A 252 18.23 16.04 1.75
CA ILE A 252 19.34 15.14 1.37
C ILE A 252 19.15 13.75 1.97
N GLU A 253 18.80 13.67 3.26
CA GLU A 253 18.52 12.41 3.95
C GLU A 253 17.30 11.69 3.34
N HIS A 254 16.22 12.41 3.05
CA HIS A 254 15.04 11.85 2.39
C HIS A 254 15.37 11.34 0.98
N LYS A 255 16.19 12.09 0.21
CA LYS A 255 16.67 11.64 -1.09
C LYS A 255 17.47 10.34 -0.97
N LYS A 256 18.37 10.24 0.01
CA LYS A 256 19.13 9.01 0.28
C LYS A 256 18.19 7.83 0.57
N HIS A 257 17.20 8.03 1.45
CA HIS A 257 16.20 7.01 1.76
C HIS A 257 15.43 6.51 0.52
N ILE A 258 14.98 7.43 -0.36
CA ILE A 258 14.30 7.06 -1.61
C ILE A 258 15.22 6.18 -2.47
N ILE A 259 16.47 6.60 -2.60
CA ILE A 259 17.44 5.89 -3.43
C ILE A 259 17.74 4.50 -2.84
N ASP A 260 17.95 4.38 -1.53
CA ASP A 260 18.25 3.11 -0.87
C ASP A 260 17.11 2.08 -1.06
N ASN A 261 15.84 2.51 -1.05
CA ASN A 261 14.71 1.62 -1.35
C ASN A 261 14.71 1.15 -2.82
N VAL A 262 15.06 2.05 -3.76
CA VAL A 262 15.17 1.69 -5.19
C VAL A 262 16.30 0.68 -5.40
N ILE A 263 17.47 0.92 -4.80
CA ILE A 263 18.62 0.00 -4.88
C ILE A 263 18.28 -1.35 -4.27
N GLY A 264 17.63 -1.35 -3.10
CA GLY A 264 17.29 -2.57 -2.40
C GLY A 264 16.54 -3.55 -3.30
N GLY A 265 15.53 -3.08 -4.03
CA GLY A 265 14.82 -3.93 -4.97
C GLY A 265 15.59 -4.29 -6.23
N MET A 266 16.56 -3.47 -6.68
CA MET A 266 17.48 -3.86 -7.74
C MET A 266 18.39 -5.01 -7.29
N LEU A 267 18.87 -4.99 -6.04
CA LEU A 267 19.69 -6.06 -5.47
C LEU A 267 18.88 -7.34 -5.29
N ALA A 268 17.63 -7.22 -4.85
CA ALA A 268 16.74 -8.36 -4.67
C ALA A 268 16.00 -8.78 -5.96
N SER A 269 16.31 -8.22 -7.13
CA SER A 269 15.50 -8.37 -8.35
C SER A 269 15.31 -9.82 -8.80
N GLU A 270 16.36 -10.64 -8.70
CA GLU A 270 16.31 -12.07 -9.05
C GLU A 270 15.44 -12.85 -8.07
N GLU A 271 15.65 -12.63 -6.77
CA GLU A 271 14.86 -13.26 -5.70
C GLU A 271 13.39 -12.84 -5.77
N ILE A 272 13.11 -11.55 -5.99
CA ILE A 272 11.75 -11.04 -6.21
C ILE A 272 11.11 -11.74 -7.40
N SER A 273 11.82 -11.84 -8.53
CA SER A 273 11.29 -12.47 -9.75
C SER A 273 10.96 -13.94 -9.53
N LYS A 274 11.87 -14.69 -8.91
CA LYS A 274 11.68 -16.09 -8.54
C LYS A 274 10.47 -16.29 -7.63
N ARG A 275 10.35 -15.50 -6.57
CA ARG A 275 9.20 -15.55 -5.64
C ARG A 275 7.90 -15.17 -6.33
N LEU A 276 7.92 -14.14 -7.18
CA LEU A 276 6.75 -13.67 -7.91
C LEU A 276 6.23 -14.74 -8.86
N GLU A 277 7.11 -15.38 -9.62
CA GLU A 277 6.74 -16.49 -10.52
C GLU A 277 6.19 -17.68 -9.73
N ALA A 278 6.90 -18.12 -8.68
CA ALA A 278 6.44 -19.21 -7.83
C ALA A 278 5.05 -18.93 -7.22
N TYR A 279 4.83 -17.71 -6.73
CA TYR A 279 3.55 -17.30 -6.17
C TYR A 279 2.42 -17.36 -7.20
N TRP A 280 2.60 -16.80 -8.40
CA TRP A 280 1.54 -16.82 -9.40
C TRP A 280 1.27 -18.20 -10.01
N ASN A 281 2.26 -19.11 -9.97
CA ASN A 281 2.11 -20.49 -10.44
C ASN A 281 1.42 -21.41 -9.42
N SER A 282 1.54 -21.15 -8.12
CA SER A 282 1.09 -22.06 -7.06
C SER A 282 0.09 -21.46 -6.07
N ASP A 283 -0.02 -20.13 -6.02
CA ASP A 283 -0.75 -19.37 -5.00
C ASP A 283 -0.25 -19.66 -3.56
N VAL A 284 1.03 -20.03 -3.42
CA VAL A 284 1.69 -20.34 -2.14
C VAL A 284 2.67 -19.23 -1.76
N LEU A 285 2.58 -18.75 -0.52
CA LEU A 285 3.52 -17.78 0.04
C LEU A 285 4.91 -18.40 0.29
N PRO A 286 5.99 -17.64 0.11
CA PRO A 286 7.31 -18.01 0.63
C PRO A 286 7.24 -18.24 2.15
N GLN A 287 8.10 -19.14 2.66
CA GLN A 287 8.08 -19.49 4.09
C GLN A 287 8.70 -18.42 4.98
N GLU A 288 9.80 -17.82 4.52
CA GLU A 288 10.67 -16.95 5.29
C GLU A 288 10.86 -15.59 4.64
N ASP A 289 11.05 -14.59 5.50
CA ASP A 289 11.41 -13.24 5.10
C ASP A 289 12.80 -13.23 4.47
N TYR A 290 12.97 -12.35 3.48
CA TYR A 290 14.22 -12.13 2.80
C TYR A 290 14.75 -10.74 3.18
N GLN A 291 15.90 -10.72 3.85
CA GLN A 291 16.56 -9.47 4.19
C GLN A 291 17.37 -8.96 3.00
N ILE A 292 17.02 -7.76 2.56
CA ILE A 292 17.81 -7.05 1.56
C ILE A 292 18.99 -6.39 2.27
N ASP A 293 20.20 -6.76 1.88
CA ASP A 293 21.40 -6.07 2.35
C ASP A 293 21.54 -4.71 1.64
N ARG A 294 21.24 -3.65 2.40
CA ARG A 294 21.25 -2.25 1.98
C ARG A 294 22.57 -1.54 2.27
N ASP A 295 23.51 -2.15 2.99
CA ASP A 295 24.82 -1.54 3.23
C ASP A 295 25.70 -1.76 2.01
N LEU A 296 26.09 -0.64 1.38
CA LEU A 296 26.91 -0.62 0.18
C LEU A 296 28.17 0.22 0.35
N ASN A 297 28.53 0.55 1.59
CA ASN A 297 29.71 1.33 1.89
C ASN A 297 30.99 0.58 1.49
N GLY A 298 31.93 1.27 0.84
CA GLY A 298 33.19 0.69 0.35
C GLY A 298 33.04 -0.35 -0.78
N VAL A 299 31.81 -0.65 -1.24
CA VAL A 299 31.59 -1.67 -2.26
C VAL A 299 32.18 -1.27 -3.61
N ILE A 300 32.10 -0.01 -4.03
CA ILE A 300 32.69 0.41 -5.32
C ILE A 300 34.19 0.12 -5.35
N ASP A 301 34.89 0.41 -4.25
CA ASP A 301 36.34 0.32 -4.17
C ASP A 301 36.85 -1.13 -4.20
N SER A 302 35.94 -2.10 -4.03
CA SER A 302 36.28 -3.53 -4.06
C SER A 302 36.57 -4.07 -5.47
N LEU A 303 36.07 -3.41 -6.53
CA LEU A 303 36.34 -3.78 -7.92
C LEU A 303 36.81 -2.58 -8.74
N LYS A 304 37.78 -2.80 -9.63
CA LYS A 304 38.17 -1.79 -10.62
C LYS A 304 37.13 -1.70 -11.75
N TRP A 305 36.97 -0.50 -12.32
CA TRP A 305 36.04 -0.17 -13.41
C TRP A 305 36.81 0.33 -14.63
N ASP A 306 36.44 -0.11 -15.85
CA ASP A 306 37.01 0.50 -17.06
C ASP A 306 36.35 1.84 -17.38
N ASN A 307 37.08 2.66 -18.13
CA ASN A 307 36.61 3.97 -18.56
C ASN A 307 35.35 3.84 -19.43
N ASP A 308 35.27 2.81 -20.28
CA ASP A 308 34.10 2.54 -21.13
C ASP A 308 32.81 2.25 -20.34
N ALA A 309 32.90 1.56 -19.21
CA ALA A 309 31.81 1.25 -18.29
C ALA A 309 31.37 2.49 -17.53
N ILE A 310 32.34 3.33 -17.14
CA ILE A 310 32.07 4.64 -16.54
C ILE A 310 31.33 5.52 -17.56
N ASP A 311 31.72 5.50 -18.83
CA ASP A 311 31.08 6.28 -19.88
C ASP A 311 29.66 5.80 -20.18
N VAL A 312 29.40 4.48 -20.15
CA VAL A 312 28.05 3.93 -20.25
C VAL A 312 27.14 4.47 -19.14
N LEU A 313 27.65 4.56 -17.90
CA LEU A 313 26.87 5.12 -16.79
C LEU A 313 26.58 6.60 -16.99
N LYS A 314 27.60 7.40 -17.34
CA LYS A 314 27.45 8.84 -17.54
C LYS A 314 26.48 9.19 -18.66
N ALA A 315 26.43 8.35 -19.70
CA ALA A 315 25.54 8.57 -20.84
C ALA A 315 24.05 8.39 -20.51
N VAL A 316 23.71 7.61 -19.48
CA VAL A 316 22.33 7.17 -19.21
C VAL A 316 21.84 7.64 -17.83
N ILE A 317 22.74 7.86 -16.88
CA ILE A 317 22.42 8.06 -15.46
C ILE A 317 22.85 9.46 -14.99
N PRO A 318 21.95 10.24 -14.37
CA PRO A 318 22.31 11.52 -13.77
C PRO A 318 23.41 11.35 -12.70
N ASP A 319 24.36 12.28 -12.64
CA ASP A 319 25.52 12.24 -11.72
C ASP A 319 25.13 11.89 -10.28
N THR A 320 24.01 12.45 -9.81
CA THR A 320 23.52 12.24 -8.44
C THR A 320 23.11 10.80 -8.09
N VAL A 321 23.04 9.90 -9.08
CA VAL A 321 22.65 8.48 -8.91
C VAL A 321 23.75 7.53 -9.42
N GLN A 322 24.82 8.05 -10.04
CA GLN A 322 25.88 7.23 -10.62
C GLN A 322 26.64 6.43 -9.57
N GLU A 323 27.03 7.04 -8.45
CA GLU A 323 27.74 6.33 -7.38
C GLU A 323 26.90 5.16 -6.84
N ILE A 324 25.62 5.38 -6.65
CA ILE A 324 24.68 4.36 -6.22
C ILE A 324 24.60 3.19 -7.21
N ILE A 325 24.42 3.47 -8.50
CA ILE A 325 24.32 2.41 -9.52
C ILE A 325 25.65 1.67 -9.65
N LYS A 326 26.79 2.37 -9.50
CA LYS A 326 28.10 1.72 -9.41
C LYS A 326 28.15 0.72 -8.25
N LYS A 327 27.74 1.10 -7.03
CA LYS A 327 27.68 0.19 -5.88
C LYS A 327 26.86 -1.07 -6.20
N THR A 328 25.68 -0.92 -6.81
CA THR A 328 24.81 -2.03 -7.18
C THR A 328 25.46 -2.96 -8.21
N ILE A 329 26.01 -2.40 -9.28
CA ILE A 329 26.67 -3.18 -10.34
C ILE A 329 27.88 -3.91 -9.78
N THR A 330 28.71 -3.24 -8.99
CA THR A 330 29.89 -3.86 -8.35
C THR A 330 29.49 -5.02 -7.44
N LYS A 331 28.45 -4.87 -6.62
CA LYS A 331 27.94 -5.95 -5.77
C LYS A 331 27.48 -7.17 -6.59
N LYS A 332 26.72 -6.93 -7.67
CA LYS A 332 26.26 -8.01 -8.56
C LYS A 332 27.42 -8.66 -9.32
N ALA A 333 28.38 -7.88 -9.76
CA ALA A 333 29.60 -8.37 -10.42
C ALA A 333 30.38 -9.30 -9.49
N LEU A 334 30.61 -8.89 -8.22
CA LEU A 334 31.23 -9.75 -7.21
C LEU A 334 30.46 -11.07 -7.00
N GLN A 335 29.14 -10.99 -6.87
CA GLN A 335 28.28 -12.17 -6.72
C GLN A 335 28.33 -13.09 -7.95
N GLY A 336 28.52 -12.52 -9.14
CA GLY A 336 28.74 -13.25 -10.39
C GLY A 336 30.16 -13.81 -10.57
N GLY A 337 31.06 -13.61 -9.59
CA GLY A 337 32.45 -14.04 -9.67
C GLY A 337 33.34 -13.15 -10.53
N GLU A 338 32.86 -11.96 -10.91
CA GLU A 338 33.62 -11.00 -11.70
C GLU A 338 34.69 -10.34 -10.81
N THR A 339 35.89 -10.14 -11.34
CA THR A 339 37.01 -9.47 -10.67
C THR A 339 37.24 -8.04 -11.15
N TYR A 340 36.44 -7.61 -12.14
CA TYR A 340 36.50 -6.29 -12.77
C TYR A 340 35.15 -5.91 -13.39
N VAL A 341 34.80 -4.63 -13.39
CA VAL A 341 33.58 -4.14 -14.05
C VAL A 341 33.92 -3.62 -15.45
N THR A 342 33.71 -4.46 -16.46
CA THR A 342 33.83 -4.07 -17.87
C THR A 342 32.57 -3.38 -18.37
N LYS A 343 32.66 -2.75 -19.55
CA LYS A 343 31.48 -2.23 -20.28
C LYS A 343 30.34 -3.23 -20.41
N GLU A 344 30.66 -4.50 -20.68
CA GLU A 344 29.66 -5.57 -20.86
C GLU A 344 29.01 -5.96 -19.53
N VAL A 345 29.82 -6.08 -18.46
CA VAL A 345 29.33 -6.33 -17.09
C VAL A 345 28.43 -5.18 -16.62
N ALA A 346 28.86 -3.93 -16.84
CA ALA A 346 28.06 -2.76 -16.51
C ALA A 346 26.72 -2.73 -17.28
N ARG A 347 26.73 -3.04 -18.57
CA ARG A 347 25.49 -3.16 -19.38
C ARG A 347 24.60 -4.30 -18.93
N ARG A 348 25.16 -5.44 -18.53
CA ARG A 348 24.41 -6.61 -18.06
C ARG A 348 23.60 -6.28 -16.81
N TYR A 349 24.21 -5.56 -15.87
CA TYR A 349 23.61 -5.23 -14.59
C TYR A 349 22.99 -3.83 -14.52
N LEU A 350 23.09 -3.04 -15.60
CA LEU A 350 22.43 -1.75 -15.69
C LEU A 350 20.91 -1.97 -15.56
N PRO A 351 20.22 -1.22 -14.69
CA PRO A 351 18.77 -1.26 -14.67
C PRO A 351 18.25 -0.86 -16.05
N LYS A 352 17.31 -1.63 -16.59
CA LYS A 352 16.49 -1.18 -17.72
C LYS A 352 15.61 -0.06 -17.20
N PHE A 353 16.11 1.17 -17.24
CA PHE A 353 15.35 2.36 -16.89
C PHE A 353 14.16 2.57 -17.82
#